data_AF-E9I624-F1
#
_entry.id   AF-E9I624-F1
#
_cell.length_a   1.000
_cell.length_b   1.000
_cell.length_c   1.000
_cell.angle_alpha   90.00
_cell.angle_beta   90.00
_cell.angle_gamma   90.00
#
_symmetry.space_group_name_H-M   'P 1'
#
loop_
_entity.id
_entity.type
_entity.pdbx_description
1 polymer ?
#
loop_
_entity_poly.entity_id
_entity_poly.type
_entity_poly.pdbx_seq_one_letter_code
_entity_poly.pdbx_strand_id
1 'polypeptide(L)' 'TLGIIMSAFTLCWFPFFVLALVRPFMSHQTASLVIPRWLSSLFLWLGYANSFLNPVIYATTNKDFRLPFREIL' A
#
# COMPACT_ATOMS: atom_id res chain seq x y z
N THR A 1 -14.37 -10.30 -1.00
CA THR A 1 -13.04 -10.63 -1.56
C THR A 1 -12.55 -9.57 -2.55
N LEU A 2 -13.19 -9.36 -3.70
CA LEU A 2 -12.75 -8.36 -4.68
C LEU A 2 -12.65 -6.93 -4.13
N GLY A 3 -13.67 -6.46 -3.40
CA GLY A 3 -13.65 -5.13 -2.79
C GLY A 3 -12.47 -4.90 -1.84
N ILE A 4 -12.09 -5.91 -1.05
CA ILE A 4 -10.99 -5.82 -0.08
C ILE A 4 -9.64 -5.75 -0.80
N ILE A 5 -9.46 -6.55 -1.84
CA ILE A 5 -8.26 -6.54 -2.68
C ILE A 5 -8.11 -5.16 -3.36
N MET A 6 -9.21 -4.63 -3.92
CA MET A 6 -9.21 -3.30 -4.54
C MET A 6 -8.91 -2.20 -3.53
N SER A 7 -9.51 -2.22 -2.33
CA SER A 7 -9.22 -1.24 -1.28
C SER A 7 -7.78 -1.28 -0.80
N ALA A 8 -7.21 -2.48 -0.57
CA ALA A 8 -5.82 -2.63 -0.17
C ALA A 8 -4.87 -2.16 -1.29
N PHE A 9 -5.19 -2.50 -2.54
CA PHE A 9 -4.45 -2.03 -3.69
C PHE A 9 -4.42 -0.51 -3.74
N THR A 10 -5.60 0.13 -3.65
CA THR A 10 -5.72 1.59 -3.63
C THR A 10 -4.95 2.20 -2.46
N LEU A 11 -5.09 1.70 -1.23
CA LEU A 11 -4.42 2.28 -0.05
C LEU A 11 -2.90 2.25 -0.15
N CYS A 12 -2.31 1.17 -0.69
CA CYS A 12 -0.86 1.07 -0.83
C CYS A 12 -0.30 1.95 -1.93
N TRP A 13 -1.04 2.14 -3.03
CA TRP A 13 -0.62 2.97 -4.14
C TRP A 13 -1.01 4.44 -4.00
N PHE A 14 -2.02 4.75 -3.19
CA PHE A 14 -2.52 6.11 -2.95
C PHE A 14 -1.43 7.12 -2.59
N PRO A 15 -0.53 6.88 -1.61
CA PRO A 15 0.50 7.85 -1.26
C PRO A 15 1.52 8.07 -2.40
N PHE A 16 1.83 7.04 -3.19
CA PHE A 16 2.67 7.19 -4.39
C PHE A 16 2.00 8.06 -5.46
N PHE A 17 0.72 7.82 -5.75
CA PHE A 17 -0.05 8.61 -6.71
C PHE A 17 -0.21 10.07 -6.27
N VAL A 18 -0.46 10.33 -4.99
CA VAL A 18 -0.50 11.68 -4.43
C VAL A 18 0.84 12.39 -4.63
N LEU A 19 1.97 11.71 -4.35
CA LEU A 19 3.30 12.28 -4.60
C LEU A 19 3.50 12.59 -6.09
N ALA A 20 3.10 11.70 -6.99
CA ALA A 20 3.23 11.89 -8.43
C ALA A 20 2.41 13.09 -8.95
N LEU A 21 1.20 13.30 -8.40
CA LEU A 21 0.34 14.43 -8.74
C LEU A 21 0.86 15.75 -8.18
N VAL A 22 1.47 15.75 -6.99
CA VAL A 22 1.96 16.98 -6.32
C VAL A 22 3.32 17.44 -6.87
N ARG A 23 4.18 16.52 -7.34
CA ARG A 23 5.50 16.80 -7.95
C ARG A 23 5.50 17.96 -8.97
N PRO A 24 4.62 17.99 -10.00
CA PRO A 24 4.63 19.06 -11.00
C PRO A 24 4.29 20.45 -10.42
N PHE A 25 3.44 20.53 -9.39
CA PHE A 25 3.09 21.79 -8.74
C PHE A 25 4.22 22.33 -7.85
N MET A 26 4.97 21.42 -7.19
CA MET A 26 6.11 21.78 -6.32
C MET A 26 7.30 22.31 -7.12
N SER A 27 7.54 21.74 -8.31
CA SER A 27 8.56 22.17 -9.27
C SER A 27 8.41 23.64 -9.67
N HIS A 28 7.18 24.15 -9.74
CA HIS A 28 6.88 25.50 -10.23
C HIS A 28 6.79 26.57 -9.12
N GLN A 29 6.51 26.20 -7.88
CA GLN A 29 6.20 27.16 -6.81
C GLN A 29 7.27 27.33 -5.73
N THR A 30 8.22 26.39 -5.56
CA THR A 30 9.18 26.52 -4.45
C THR A 30 10.44 25.67 -4.68
N ALA A 31 11.56 26.32 -4.97
CA ALA A 31 12.90 25.69 -4.90
C ALA A 31 13.25 25.18 -3.48
N SER A 32 12.44 25.54 -2.47
CA SER A 32 12.61 25.20 -1.06
C SER A 32 11.98 23.88 -0.63
N LEU A 33 11.04 23.33 -1.42
CA LEU A 33 10.28 22.12 -1.07
C LEU A 33 10.77 20.92 -1.88
N VAL A 34 12.02 20.52 -1.61
CA VAL A 34 12.60 19.30 -2.20
C VAL A 34 11.98 18.10 -1.50
N ILE A 35 11.19 17.30 -2.24
CA ILE A 35 10.73 16.00 -1.75
C ILE A 35 11.96 15.14 -1.44
N PRO A 36 12.14 14.67 -0.21
CA PRO A 36 13.28 13.85 0.14
C PRO A 36 13.28 12.54 -0.66
N ARG A 37 14.45 12.11 -1.13
CA ARG A 37 14.57 10.83 -1.88
C ARG A 37 14.07 9.64 -1.05
N TRP A 38 14.34 9.65 0.26
CA TRP A 38 13.88 8.60 1.18
C TRP A 38 12.34 8.50 1.23
N LEU A 39 11.63 9.62 1.16
CA LEU A 39 10.15 9.63 1.19
C LEU A 39 9.57 9.00 -0.07
N SER A 40 10.19 9.29 -1.22
CA SER A 40 9.83 8.66 -2.50
C SER A 40 10.09 7.15 -2.46
N SER A 41 11.23 6.74 -1.91
CA SER A 41 11.55 5.32 -1.72
C SER A 41 10.53 4.64 -0.79
N LEU A 42 10.20 5.23 0.36
CA LEU A 42 9.23 4.65 1.29
C LEU A 42 7.86 4.41 0.66
N PHE A 43 7.34 5.36 -0.12
CA PHE A 43 6.03 5.18 -0.77
C PHE A 43 6.09 4.12 -1.89
N LEU A 44 7.23 3.95 -2.55
CA LEU A 44 7.45 2.86 -3.49
C LEU A 44 7.50 1.50 -2.77
N TRP A 45 8.20 1.42 -1.64
CA TRP A 45 8.23 0.23 -0.78
C TRP A 45 6.85 -0.13 -0.24
N LEU A 46 6.04 0.87 0.11
CA LEU A 46 4.63 0.67 0.49
C LEU A 46 3.81 0.09 -0.67
N GLY A 47 4.05 0.58 -1.90
CA GLY A 47 3.48 0.02 -3.12
C GLY A 47 3.92 -1.43 -3.37
N TYR A 48 5.14 -1.82 -3.01
CA TYR A 48 5.59 -3.22 -3.09
C TYR A 48 5.00 -4.11 -1.98
N ALA A 49 4.70 -3.54 -0.81
CA ALA A 49 4.04 -4.25 0.29
C ALA A 49 2.62 -4.72 -0.07
N ASN A 50 2.01 -4.23 -1.16
CA ASN A 50 0.75 -4.73 -1.70
C ASN A 50 0.78 -6.25 -1.94
N SER A 51 1.91 -6.78 -2.43
CA SER A 51 2.08 -8.21 -2.65
C SER A 51 2.06 -9.02 -1.35
N PHE A 52 2.53 -8.43 -0.25
CA PHE A 52 2.49 -9.03 1.10
C PHE A 52 1.08 -8.97 1.71
N LEU A 53 0.32 -7.93 1.38
CA LEU A 53 -1.06 -7.78 1.87
C LEU A 53 -2.02 -8.79 1.25
N ASN A 54 -1.73 -9.33 0.06
CA ASN A 54 -2.55 -10.38 -0.55
C ASN A 54 -2.76 -11.58 0.42
N PRO A 55 -1.72 -12.28 0.92
CA PRO A 55 -1.86 -13.30 1.98
C PRO A 55 -2.65 -12.87 3.22
N VAL A 56 -2.44 -11.64 3.71
CA VAL A 56 -3.11 -11.11 4.91
C VAL A 56 -4.60 -10.89 4.64
N ILE A 57 -4.97 -10.39 3.47
CA ILE A 57 -6.35 -10.22 3.02
C ILE A 57 -7.04 -11.59 2.91
N TYR A 58 -6.36 -12.59 2.35
CA TYR A 58 -6.90 -13.95 2.28
C TYR A 58 -7.05 -14.58 3.68
N ALA A 59 -6.09 -14.37 4.58
CA ALA A 59 -6.15 -14.87 5.96
C ALA A 59 -7.23 -14.19 6.81
N THR A 60 -7.49 -12.89 6.61
CA THR A 60 -8.51 -12.12 7.36
C THR A 60 -9.92 -12.29 6.79
N THR A 61 -10.04 -12.47 5.47
CA THR A 61 -11.34 -12.63 4.80
C THR A 61 -11.84 -14.08 4.86
N ASN A 62 -10.95 -15.08 4.94
CA ASN A 62 -11.34 -16.45 5.25
C ASN A 62 -11.58 -16.62 6.75
N LYS A 63 -12.84 -16.57 7.16
CA LYS A 63 -13.25 -17.06 8.49
C LYS A 63 -12.93 -18.55 8.67
N ASP A 64 -12.76 -19.30 7.59
CA ASP A 64 -12.45 -20.74 7.57
C ASP A 64 -10.98 -21.07 7.89
N PHE A 65 -10.05 -20.12 7.87
CA PHE A 65 -8.65 -20.39 8.30
C PHE A 65 -8.52 -20.63 9.81
N ARG A 66 -9.59 -20.45 10.59
CA ARG A 66 -9.62 -20.83 12.02
C ARG A 66 -9.86 -22.32 12.25
N LEU A 67 -10.28 -23.09 11.24
CA LEU A 67 -10.50 -24.53 11.39
C LEU A 67 -9.21 -25.37 11.30
N PRO A 68 -8.31 -25.20 10.32
CA PRO A 68 -7.12 -26.03 10.23
C PRO A 68 -6.14 -25.81 11.39
N PHE A 69 -6.06 -24.57 11.90
CA PHE A 69 -5.23 -24.26 13.07
C PHE A 69 -5.79 -24.80 14.40
N ARG A 70 -7.06 -25.25 14.44
CA ARG A 70 -7.62 -25.99 15.60
C ARG A 70 -7.47 -27.50 15.49
N GLU A 71 -7.12 -28.04 14.32
CA GLU A 71 -6.87 -29.48 14.13
C GLU A 71 -5.38 -29.85 14.21
N ILE A 72 -4.48 -28.87 14.05
CA ILE A 72 -3.02 -29.10 14.14
C ILE A 72 -2.50 -28.98 15.59
N LEU A 73 -3.30 -28.42 16.51
CA LEU A 73 -2.96 -28.21 17.93
C LEU A 73 -3.87 -29.09 18.79
#